data_AF-A1HNE0-F1
#
_entry.id   AF-A1HNE0-F1
#
_cell.length_a   1.000
_cell.length_b   1.000
_cell.length_c   1.000
_cell.angle_alpha   90.00
_cell.angle_beta   90.00
_cell.angle_gamma   90.00
#
_symmetry.space_group_name_H-M   'P 1'
#
loop_
_entity.id
_entity.type
_entity.pdbx_description
1 polymer ?
#
loop_
_entity_poly.entity_id
_entity_poly.type
_entity_poly.pdbx_seq_one_letter_code
_entity_poly.pdbx_strand_id
1 'polypeptide(L)'
;MNHFVIYDIEDDKLRTKIFETCKDYGLRHAQYSMFFGELNHNRREEIFLKFKKLIGRKAARLVIVPVCDKDFRLVKSLNTYDEPGEEDA
;
A
#
# COMPACT_ATOMS: atom_id res chain seq x y z
N MET A 1 6.98 9.37 8.75
CA MET A 1 5.54 9.62 8.53
C MET A 1 4.97 8.47 7.74
N ASN A 2 3.92 7.87 8.28
CA ASN A 2 3.28 6.71 7.71
C ASN A 2 2.37 7.09 6.53
N HIS A 3 2.21 6.17 5.60
CA HIS A 3 1.35 6.32 4.44
C HIS A 3 0.51 5.06 4.28
N PHE A 4 -0.76 5.24 3.94
CA PHE A 4 -1.57 4.17 3.36
C PHE A 4 -1.51 4.27 1.84
N VAL A 5 -1.32 3.14 1.17
CA VAL A 5 -1.52 3.01 -0.27
C VAL A 5 -2.71 2.10 -0.46
N ILE A 6 -3.81 2.66 -0.96
CA ILE A 6 -5.07 1.95 -1.17
C ILE A 6 -5.34 1.92 -2.66
N TYR A 7 -5.74 0.77 -3.18
CA TYR A 7 -6.08 0.62 -4.59
C TYR A 7 -7.36 -0.15 -4.82
N ASP A 8 -7.93 0.03 -6.01
CA ASP A 8 -9.06 -0.72 -6.54
C ASP A 8 -8.76 -1.03 -8.00
N ILE A 9 -8.47 -2.30 -8.29
CA ILE A 9 -7.87 -2.77 -9.55
C ILE A 9 -8.41 -4.15 -9.90
N GLU A 10 -9.20 -4.22 -10.97
CA GLU A 10 -9.77 -5.47 -11.48
C GLU A 10 -8.75 -6.30 -12.28
N ASP A 11 -7.86 -5.66 -13.05
CA ASP A 11 -6.85 -6.34 -13.86
C ASP A 11 -5.78 -6.99 -12.97
N ASP A 12 -5.82 -8.31 -12.86
CA ASP A 12 -4.92 -9.11 -12.01
C ASP A 12 -3.44 -8.83 -12.28
N LYS A 13 -3.05 -8.70 -13.56
CA LYS A 13 -1.65 -8.45 -13.93
C LYS A 13 -1.17 -7.08 -13.47
N LEU A 14 -2.03 -6.06 -13.56
CA LEU A 14 -1.76 -4.73 -13.03
C LEU A 14 -1.72 -4.77 -11.51
N ARG A 15 -2.69 -5.43 -10.86
CA ARG A 15 -2.76 -5.56 -9.40
C ARG A 15 -1.49 -6.19 -8.84
N THR A 16 -1.00 -7.28 -9.43
CA THR A 16 0.27 -7.91 -9.05
C THR A 16 1.46 -6.95 -9.18
N LYS A 17 1.53 -6.15 -10.27
CA LYS A 17 2.61 -5.16 -10.44
C LYS A 17 2.56 -4.05 -9.39
N ILE A 18 1.36 -3.57 -9.04
CA ILE A 18 1.19 -2.58 -7.97
C ILE A 18 1.58 -3.18 -6.62
N PHE A 19 1.15 -4.41 -6.33
CA PHE A 19 1.50 -5.16 -5.12
C PHE A 19 3.02 -5.31 -4.95
N GLU A 20 3.73 -5.83 -5.97
CA GLU A 20 5.19 -5.98 -5.89
C GLU A 20 5.89 -4.62 -5.80
N THR A 21 5.38 -3.60 -6.51
CA THR A 21 5.92 -2.24 -6.36
C THR A 21 5.75 -1.71 -4.94
N CYS A 22 4.64 -1.96 -4.25
CA CYS A 22 4.51 -1.58 -2.84
C CYS A 22 5.58 -2.26 -1.96
N LYS A 23 5.84 -3.55 -2.19
CA LYS A 23 6.87 -4.32 -1.46
C LYS A 23 8.28 -3.80 -1.74
N ASP A 24 8.61 -3.49 -2.99
CA ASP A 24 9.89 -2.87 -3.37
C ASP A 24 10.13 -1.54 -2.63
N TYR A 25 9.04 -0.83 -2.30
CA TYR A 25 9.14 0.42 -1.54
C TYR A 25 9.15 0.21 -0.01
N GLY A 26 9.18 -1.04 0.46
CA GLY A 26 9.22 -1.37 1.89
C GLY A 26 7.86 -1.16 2.58
N LEU A 27 6.77 -1.11 1.82
CA LEU A 27 5.43 -1.06 2.39
C LEU A 27 4.98 -2.47 2.78
N ARG A 28 4.29 -2.57 3.91
CA ARG A 28 3.69 -3.82 4.41
C ARG A 28 2.27 -3.98 3.88
N HIS A 29 1.93 -5.20 3.47
CA HIS A 29 0.59 -5.54 3.01
C HIS A 29 -0.34 -5.67 4.21
N ALA A 30 -1.42 -4.87 4.28
CA ALA A 30 -2.37 -4.87 5.40
C ALA A 30 -3.72 -5.49 5.04
N GLN A 31 -4.21 -5.23 3.84
CA GLN A 31 -5.44 -5.82 3.31
C GLN A 31 -5.24 -6.11 1.84
N TYR A 32 -6.11 -6.92 1.25
CA TYR A 32 -6.06 -7.32 -0.16
C TYR A 32 -5.73 -6.17 -1.13
N SER A 33 -6.24 -4.98 -0.85
CA SER A 33 -6.01 -3.78 -1.64
C SER A 33 -5.46 -2.58 -0.88
N MET A 34 -4.75 -2.84 0.23
CA MET A 34 -4.13 -1.81 1.06
C MET A 34 -2.73 -2.22 1.55
N PHE A 35 -1.80 -1.29 1.39
CA PHE A 35 -0.47 -1.33 1.98
C PHE A 35 -0.28 -0.15 2.92
N PHE A 36 0.67 -0.28 3.85
CA PHE A 36 1.10 0.83 4.69
C PHE A 36 2.58 0.79 5.04
N GLY A 37 3.15 1.94 5.36
CA GLY A 37 4.53 2.04 5.80
C GLY A 37 5.08 3.45 5.64
N GLU A 38 6.37 3.60 5.91
CA GLU A 38 7.02 4.90 5.83
C GLU A 38 7.51 5.21 4.41
N LEU A 39 7.14 6.39 3.94
CA LEU A 39 7.70 6.99 2.73
C LEU A 39 8.18 8.40 3.10
N ASN A 40 9.40 8.73 2.70
CA ASN A 40 9.80 10.13 2.67
C ASN A 40 9.16 10.83 1.46
N HIS A 41 9.26 12.16 1.42
CA HIS A 41 8.66 12.97 0.36
C HIS A 41 9.03 12.49 -1.05
N ASN A 42 10.32 12.21 -1.28
CA ASN A 42 10.82 11.81 -2.60
C ASN A 42 10.31 10.43 -2.99
N ARG A 43 10.38 9.45 -2.08
CA ARG A 43 9.88 8.09 -2.33
C ARG A 43 8.37 8.07 -2.59
N ARG A 44 7.61 8.93 -1.90
CA ARG A 44 6.16 9.10 -2.13
C ARG A 44 5.87 9.61 -3.54
N GLU A 45 6.62 10.60 -4.03
CA GLU A 45 6.42 11.12 -5.38
C GLU A 45 6.87 10.10 -6.44
N GLU A 46 8.01 9.45 -6.21
CA GLU A 46 8.56 8.45 -7.11
C GLU A 46 7.62 7.26 -7.31
N ILE A 47 7.10 6.68 -6.22
CA ILE A 47 6.17 5.54 -6.31
C ILE A 47 4.86 5.95 -7.01
N PHE A 48 4.38 7.18 -6.76
CA PHE A 48 3.17 7.70 -7.41
C PHE A 48 3.36 7.81 -8.93
N LEU A 49 4.50 8.34 -9.39
CA LEU A 49 4.83 8.41 -10.82
C LEU A 49 4.99 7.00 -11.43
N LYS A 50 5.60 6.06 -10.70
CA LYS A 50 5.71 4.65 -11.13
C LYS A 50 4.33 4.01 -11.29
N PHE A 51 3.43 4.20 -10.32
CA PHE A 51 2.04 3.73 -10.41
C PHE A 51 1.31 4.35 -11.59
N LYS A 52 1.43 5.67 -11.80
CA LYS A 52 0.82 6.35 -12.95
C LYS A 52 1.26 5.74 -14.28
N LYS A 53 2.55 5.40 -14.41
CA LYS A 53 3.10 4.73 -15.60
C LYS A 53 2.58 3.29 -15.75
N LEU A 54 2.49 2.53 -14.66
CA LEU A 54 1.99 1.15 -14.66
C LEU A 54 0.50 1.07 -15.02
N ILE A 55 -0.31 1.96 -14.45
CA ILE A 55 -1.75 2.05 -14.69
C ILE A 55 -2.04 2.47 -16.13
N GLY A 56 -1.38 3.53 -16.61
CA GLY A 56 -1.56 4.03 -17.96
C GLY A 56 -3.02 4.41 -18.24
N ARG A 57 -3.69 3.66 -19.11
CA ARG A 57 -5.11 3.85 -19.48
C ARG A 57 -6.05 2.77 -18.92
N LYS A 58 -5.54 1.89 -18.05
CA LYS A 58 -6.35 0.82 -17.45
C LYS A 58 -7.30 1.39 -16.39
N ALA A 59 -8.45 0.74 -16.22
CA ALA A 59 -9.36 1.05 -15.13
C ALA A 59 -8.69 0.68 -13.79
N ALA A 60 -8.44 1.70 -12.96
CA ALA A 60 -7.86 1.56 -11.64
C ALA A 60 -8.12 2.83 -10.83
N ARG A 61 -8.28 2.69 -9.52
CA ARG A 61 -8.20 3.79 -8.56
C ARG A 61 -7.06 3.52 -7.60
N LEU A 62 -6.22 4.52 -7.33
CA LEU A 62 -5.14 4.42 -6.36
C LEU A 62 -5.03 5.72 -5.59
N VAL A 63 -4.88 5.63 -4.27
CA VAL A 63 -4.71 6.78 -3.38
C VAL A 63 -3.55 6.51 -2.44
N ILE A 64 -2.69 7.52 -2.25
CA ILE A 64 -1.65 7.52 -1.22
C ILE A 64 -2.04 8.55 -0.16
N VAL A 65 -2.30 8.10 1.06
CA VAL A 65 -2.74 8.95 2.17
C VAL A 65 -1.62 9.08 3.18
N PRO A 66 -0.97 10.25 3.32
CA PRO A 66 -0.07 10.50 4.45
C PRO A 66 -0.86 10.55 5.75
N VAL A 67 -0.34 9.90 6.80
CA VAL A 67 -0.93 9.88 8.13
C VAL A 67 0.16 10.18 9.15
N CYS A 68 -0.13 11.12 10.05
CA CYS A 68 0.82 11.46 11.11
C CYS A 68 0.95 10.29 12.10
N ASP A 69 2.08 10.19 12.79
CA ASP A 69 2.33 9.04 13.66
C ASP A 69 1.37 8.98 14.86
N LYS A 70 0.80 10.13 15.25
CA LYS A 70 -0.25 10.20 16.28
C LYS A 70 -1.53 9.49 15.81
N ASP A 71 -2.03 9.83 14.62
CA ASP A 71 -3.26 9.24 14.09
C ASP A 71 -3.05 7.80 13.64
N PHE A 72 -1.85 7.48 13.17
CA PHE A 72 -1.48 6.10 12.79
C PHE A 72 -1.59 5.13 13.98
N ARG A 73 -1.23 5.56 15.19
CA ARG A 73 -1.39 4.75 16.42
C ARG A 73 -2.85 4.55 16.84
N LEU A 74 -3.79 5.29 16.27
CA LEU A 74 -5.22 5.18 16.55
C LEU A 74 -5.95 4.24 15.57
N VAL A 75 -5.22 3.68 14.60
CA VAL A 75 -5.77 2.70 13.65
C VAL A 75 -6.32 1.50 14.42
N LYS A 76 -7.55 1.11 14.09
CA LYS A 76 -8.20 -0.09 14.62
C LYS A 76 -8.48 -1.05 13.47
N SER A 77 -8.10 -2.30 13.64
CA SER A 77 -8.44 -3.41 12.75
C SER A 77 -9.34 -4.40 13.47
N LEU A 78 -10.19 -5.09 12.71
CA LEU A 78 -10.94 -6.25 13.16
C LEU A 78 -10.66 -7.37 12.16
N ASN A 79 -10.06 -8.45 12.63
CA ASN A 79 -9.77 -9.62 11.82
C ASN A 79 -10.68 -10.77 12.28
N THR A 80 -11.26 -11.49 11.33
CA THR A 80 -12.05 -12.70 11.59
C THR A 80 -11.24 -13.98 11.41
N TYR A 81 -9.95 -13.84 11.11
CA TYR A 81 -9.00 -14.92 10.88
C TYR A 81 -7.81 -14.72 11.82
N ASP A 82 -7.24 -15.81 12.31
CA ASP A 82 -6.01 -15.76 13.11
C ASP A 82 -4.83 -15.38 12.20
N GLU A 83 -4.06 -14.38 12.60
CA GLU A 83 -2.76 -14.14 11.96
C GLU A 83 -1.83 -15.28 12.37
N PRO A 84 -1.16 -15.99 11.43
CA PRO A 84 -0.08 -16.87 11.80
C PRO A 84 0.97 -16.02 12.52
N GLY A 85 1.30 -16.40 13.77
CA GLY A 85 2.11 -15.57 14.67
C GLY A 85 3.38 -15.03 14.01
N GLU A 86 3.69 -13.77 14.28
CA GLU A 86 4.99 -13.15 14.00
C GLU A 86 6.09 -13.87 14.82
N GLU A 87 6.50 -15.08 14.43
CA GLU A 87 7.67 -15.77 15.01
C GLU A 87 8.73 -16.19 13.98
N ASP A 88 8.51 -15.98 12.68
CA ASP A 88 9.49 -16.34 11.65
C ASP A 88 9.85 -15.12 10.76
N ALA A 89 10.64 -14.19 11.30
CA ALA A 89 11.40 -13.19 10.53
C ALA A 89 12.70 -12.77 11.23
#